data_AF-A0A0T9KYX2-F1
#
_entry.id   AF-A0A0T9KYX2-F1
#
_cell.length_a   1.000
_cell.length_b   1.000
_cell.length_c   1.000
_cell.angle_alpha   90.00
_cell.angle_beta   90.00
_cell.angle_gamma   90.00
#
_symmetry.space_group_name_H-M   'P 1'
#
loop_
_entity.id
_entity.type
_entity.pdbx_description
1 polymer ?
#
loop_
_entity_poly.entity_id
_entity_poly.type
_entity_poly.pdbx_seq_one_letter_code
_entity_poly.pdbx_strand_id
1 'polypeptide(L)'
;MSKWRTALVALIGTAFLFLLLNRNHLSNQVEKTEAELVAEQATNTALGNIIDAYQANEAANRAATARQLDKERKLRNESDERLKRFKSAGAGDSCTDSRMPDSNISILQE
;
A
#
# COMPACT_ATOMS: atom_id res chain seq x y z
N MET A 1 58.38 25.22 -44.43
CA MET A 1 58.27 24.84 -43.00
C MET A 1 59.16 23.62 -42.75
N SER A 2 59.94 23.59 -41.66
CA SER A 2 60.74 22.41 -41.28
C SER A 2 59.82 21.22 -40.97
N LYS A 3 60.16 20.02 -41.47
CA LYS A 3 59.38 18.77 -41.31
C LYS A 3 59.05 18.45 -39.84
N TRP A 4 59.86 18.93 -38.91
CA TRP A 4 59.62 18.74 -37.47
C TRP A 4 58.43 19.56 -36.95
N ARG A 5 58.22 20.78 -37.47
CA ARG A 5 57.09 21.64 -37.08
C ARG A 5 55.76 21.04 -37.56
N THR A 6 55.73 20.44 -38.74
CA THR A 6 54.54 19.78 -39.27
C THR A 6 54.18 18.53 -38.47
N ALA A 7 55.18 17.73 -38.05
CA ALA A 7 54.96 16.56 -37.20
C ALA A 7 54.41 16.93 -35.82
N LEU A 8 54.94 18.00 -35.21
CA LEU A 8 54.50 18.47 -33.90
C LEU A 8 53.05 18.98 -33.94
N VAL A 9 52.68 19.76 -34.95
CA VAL A 9 51.31 20.25 -35.14
C VAL A 9 50.33 19.09 -35.37
N ALA A 10 50.72 18.07 -36.15
CA ALA A 10 49.89 16.89 -36.34
C ALA A 10 49.64 16.15 -35.03
N LEU A 11 50.68 15.96 -34.21
CA LEU A 11 50.58 15.27 -32.92
C LEU A 11 49.67 16.02 -31.94
N ILE A 12 49.82 17.34 -31.84
CA ILE A 12 48.93 18.19 -31.03
C ILE A 12 47.50 18.12 -31.54
N GLY A 13 47.30 18.20 -32.87
CA GLY A 13 45.97 18.11 -33.48
C GLY A 13 45.28 16.79 -33.15
N THR A 14 45.99 15.67 -33.26
CA THR A 14 45.45 14.35 -32.92
C THR A 14 45.15 14.22 -31.43
N ALA A 15 46.04 14.69 -30.55
CA ALA A 15 45.82 14.67 -29.11
C ALA A 15 44.60 15.52 -28.71
N PHE A 16 44.45 16.71 -29.30
CA PHE A 16 43.31 17.58 -29.07
C PHE A 16 41.99 16.95 -29.53
N LEU A 17 41.99 16.33 -30.72
CA LEU A 17 40.82 15.63 -31.24
C LEU A 17 40.42 14.46 -30.33
N PHE A 18 41.39 13.69 -29.85
CA PHE A 18 41.15 12.58 -28.92
C PHE A 18 40.53 13.07 -27.61
N LEU A 19 41.03 14.17 -27.04
CA LEU A 19 40.45 14.77 -25.84
C LEU A 19 39.01 15.26 -26.04
N LEU A 20 38.72 15.87 -27.19
CA LEU A 20 37.36 16.31 -27.53
C LEU A 20 36.39 15.13 -27.66
N LEU A 21 36.79 14.07 -28.38
CA LEU A 21 35.99 12.87 -28.54
C LEU A 21 35.74 12.18 -27.20
N ASN A 22 36.77 12.07 -26.35
CA ASN A 22 36.65 11.48 -25.02
C ASN A 22 35.72 12.29 -24.12
N ARG A 23 35.84 13.63 -24.12
CA ARG A 23 34.92 14.51 -23.37
C ARG A 23 33.47 14.35 -23.85
N ASN A 24 33.25 14.27 -25.16
CA ASN A 24 31.92 14.10 -25.71
C ASN A 24 31.31 12.74 -25.34
N HIS A 25 32.12 11.68 -25.44
CA HIS A 25 31.69 10.34 -25.03
C HIS A 25 31.36 10.27 -23.53
N LEU A 26 32.21 10.83 -22.67
CA LEU A 26 31.96 10.88 -21.23
C LEU A 26 30.71 11.70 -20.89
N SER A 27 30.55 12.87 -21.50
CA SER A 27 29.36 13.71 -21.30
C SER A 27 28.08 12.97 -21.67
N ASN A 28 28.08 12.26 -22.81
CA ASN A 28 26.93 11.48 -23.25
C ASN A 28 26.64 10.28 -22.33
N GLN A 29 27.66 9.64 -21.75
CA GLN A 29 27.46 8.60 -20.75
C GLN A 29 26.83 9.17 -19.48
N VAL A 30 27.36 10.29 -18.97
CA VAL A 30 26.82 10.95 -17.78
C VAL A 30 25.35 11.33 -17.98
N GLU A 31 25.01 11.98 -19.09
CA GLU A 31 23.63 12.38 -19.40
C GLU A 31 22.68 11.17 -19.44
N LYS A 32 23.10 10.06 -20.06
CA LYS A 32 22.30 8.82 -20.08
C LYS A 32 22.10 8.25 -18.69
N THR A 33 23.16 8.16 -17.89
CA THR A 33 23.07 7.62 -16.52
C THR A 33 22.23 8.51 -15.61
N GLU A 34 22.31 9.83 -15.76
CA GLU A 34 21.46 10.77 -15.02
C GLU A 34 20.00 10.62 -15.42
N ALA A 35 19.71 10.48 -16.72
CA ALA A 35 18.34 10.25 -17.18
C ALA A 35 17.76 8.93 -16.64
N GLU A 36 18.54 7.85 -16.65
CA GLU A 36 18.15 6.57 -16.07
C GLU A 36 17.92 6.67 -14.55
N LEU A 37 18.84 7.33 -13.83
CA LEU A 37 18.70 7.56 -12.38
C LEU A 37 17.47 8.40 -12.03
N VAL A 38 17.17 9.44 -12.81
CA VAL A 38 15.98 10.28 -12.61
C VAL A 38 14.71 9.46 -12.85
N ALA A 39 14.69 8.63 -13.89
CA ALA A 39 13.55 7.75 -14.17
C ALA A 39 13.35 6.70 -13.05
N GLU A 40 14.44 6.11 -12.56
CA GLU A 40 14.41 5.18 -11.44
C GLU A 40 13.95 5.87 -10.14
N GLN A 41 14.46 7.07 -9.85
CA GLN A 41 14.05 7.85 -8.69
C GLN A 41 12.57 8.21 -8.75
N ALA A 42 12.05 8.61 -9.92
CA ALA A 42 10.62 8.87 -10.11
C ALA A 42 9.77 7.62 -9.84
N THR A 43 10.23 6.47 -10.33
CA THR A 43 9.57 5.17 -10.11
C THR A 43 9.59 4.79 -8.63
N ASN A 44 10.74 4.90 -7.97
CA ASN A 44 10.87 4.61 -6.54
C ASN A 44 10.03 5.54 -5.67
N THR A 45 9.91 6.82 -6.05
CA THR A 45 9.03 7.77 -5.37
C THR A 45 7.56 7.38 -5.54
N ALA A 46 7.15 7.00 -6.75
CA ALA A 46 5.79 6.53 -6.99
C ALA A 46 5.47 5.26 -6.20
N LEU A 47 6.38 4.29 -6.17
CA LEU A 47 6.24 3.06 -5.38
C LEU A 47 6.21 3.36 -3.88
N GLY A 48 7.04 4.29 -3.39
CA GLY A 48 7.02 4.75 -2.00
C GLY A 48 5.66 5.33 -1.61
N ASN A 49 5.11 6.23 -2.43
CA ASN A 49 3.79 6.81 -2.20
C ASN A 49 2.68 5.75 -2.17
N ILE A 50 2.78 4.72 -3.02
CA ILE A 50 1.84 3.60 -3.03
C ILE A 50 1.94 2.82 -1.70
N ILE A 51 3.16 2.50 -1.25
CA ILE A 51 3.39 1.81 0.02
C ILE A 51 2.79 2.61 1.19
N ASP A 52 3.02 3.91 1.25
CA ASP A 52 2.48 4.79 2.29
C ASP A 52 0.95 4.78 2.30
N ALA A 53 0.32 4.83 1.12
CA ALA A 53 -1.13 4.74 0.99
C ALA A 53 -1.68 3.39 1.48
N TYR A 54 -1.01 2.26 1.14
CA TYR A 54 -1.40 0.94 1.63
C TYR A 54 -1.25 0.81 3.14
N GLN A 55 -0.18 1.35 3.72
CA GLN A 55 0.02 1.33 5.18
C GLN A 55 -1.07 2.13 5.91
N ALA A 56 -1.40 3.32 5.40
CA ALA A 56 -2.49 4.13 5.95
C ALA A 56 -3.84 3.41 5.87
N ASN A 57 -4.12 2.75 4.75
CA ASN A 57 -5.35 1.96 4.57
C ASN A 57 -5.38 0.76 5.52
N GLU A 58 -4.28 0.02 5.67
CA GLU A 58 -4.21 -1.10 6.61
C GLU A 58 -4.43 -0.65 8.05
N ALA A 59 -3.84 0.48 8.45
CA ALA A 59 -4.07 1.07 9.77
C ALA A 59 -5.54 1.48 9.98
N ALA A 60 -6.15 2.11 8.98
CA ALA A 60 -7.57 2.47 9.02
C ALA A 60 -8.48 1.23 9.09
N ASN A 61 -8.17 0.18 8.31
CA ASN A 61 -8.92 -1.07 8.31
C ASN A 61 -8.83 -1.78 9.66
N ARG A 62 -7.62 -1.90 10.23
CA ARG A 62 -7.43 -2.45 11.59
C ARG A 62 -8.25 -1.67 12.63
N ALA A 63 -8.25 -0.34 12.55
CA ALA A 63 -9.07 0.49 13.44
C ALA A 63 -10.58 0.28 13.22
N ALA A 64 -11.03 0.11 11.98
CA ALA A 64 -12.43 -0.18 11.67
C ALA A 64 -12.85 -1.57 12.20
N THR A 65 -12.03 -2.60 11.97
CA THR A 65 -12.26 -3.96 12.49
C THR A 65 -12.30 -3.97 14.01
N ALA A 66 -11.40 -3.25 14.68
CA ALA A 66 -11.42 -3.13 16.14
C ALA A 66 -12.73 -2.50 16.66
N ARG A 67 -13.21 -1.42 16.01
CA ARG A 67 -14.50 -0.79 16.34
C ARG A 67 -15.69 -1.72 16.09
N GLN A 68 -15.65 -2.51 15.01
CA GLN A 68 -16.70 -3.48 14.72
C GLN A 68 -16.75 -4.60 15.76
N LEU A 69 -15.59 -5.18 16.10
CA LEU A 69 -15.48 -6.22 17.12
C LEU A 69 -15.99 -5.75 18.49
N ASP A 70 -15.68 -4.51 18.87
CA ASP A 70 -16.18 -3.92 20.11
C ASP A 70 -17.71 -3.77 20.10
N LYS A 71 -18.27 -3.25 19.01
CA LYS A 71 -19.73 -3.15 18.82
C LYS A 71 -20.41 -4.51 18.88
N GLU A 72 -19.87 -5.52 18.21
CA GLU A 72 -20.41 -6.88 18.23
C GLU A 72 -20.38 -7.50 19.63
N ARG A 73 -19.29 -7.30 20.38
CA ARG A 73 -19.19 -7.74 21.78
C ARG A 73 -20.23 -7.06 22.66
N LYS A 74 -20.43 -5.76 22.50
CA LYS A 74 -21.45 -5.01 23.25
C LYS A 74 -22.86 -5.51 22.92
N LEU A 75 -23.16 -5.69 21.64
CA LEU A 75 -24.47 -6.20 21.19
C LEU A 75 -24.73 -7.60 21.73
N ARG A 76 -23.75 -8.50 21.71
CA ARG A 76 -23.88 -9.84 22.29
C ARG A 76 -24.14 -9.77 23.79
N ASN A 77 -23.40 -8.95 24.52
CA ASN A 77 -23.59 -8.79 25.96
C ASN A 77 -24.98 -8.23 26.31
N GLU A 78 -25.45 -7.20 25.59
CA GLU A 78 -26.79 -6.64 25.77
C GLU A 78 -27.88 -7.67 25.43
N SER A 79 -27.70 -8.44 24.36
CA SER A 79 -28.63 -9.50 23.96
C SER A 79 -28.71 -10.58 25.04
N ASP A 80 -27.57 -11.05 25.53
CA ASP A 80 -27.49 -12.07 26.58
C ASP A 80 -28.14 -11.59 27.88
N GLU A 81 -27.94 -10.32 28.25
CA GLU A 81 -28.58 -9.73 29.41
C GLU A 81 -30.11 -9.68 29.25
N ARG A 82 -30.61 -9.22 28.10
CA ARG A 82 -32.06 -9.21 27.81
C ARG A 82 -32.64 -10.62 27.84
N LEU A 83 -31.93 -11.60 27.26
CA LEU A 83 -32.37 -12.99 27.25
C LEU A 83 -32.43 -13.58 28.66
N LYS A 84 -31.46 -13.28 29.52
CA LYS A 84 -31.50 -13.67 30.94
C LYS A 84 -32.70 -13.05 31.66
N ARG A 85 -32.95 -11.75 31.48
CA ARG A 85 -34.11 -11.06 32.08
C ARG A 85 -35.43 -11.67 31.61
N PHE A 86 -35.56 -11.97 30.31
CA PHE A 86 -36.73 -12.63 29.75
C PHE A 86 -36.95 -14.02 30.37
N LYS A 87 -35.91 -14.86 30.42
CA LYS A 87 -35.99 -16.18 31.07
C LYS A 87 -36.34 -16.10 32.56
N SER A 88 -35.78 -15.14 33.29
CA SER A 88 -36.12 -14.95 34.71
C SER A 88 -37.56 -14.48 34.91
N ALA A 89 -38.10 -13.65 34.01
CA ALA A 89 -39.48 -13.19 34.08
C ALA A 89 -40.50 -14.30 33.74
N GLY A 90 -40.11 -15.26 32.89
CA GLY A 90 -40.90 -16.45 32.55
C GLY A 90 -40.69 -17.66 33.46
N ALA A 91 -39.84 -17.55 34.49
CA ALA A 91 -39.49 -18.68 35.34
C ALA A 91 -40.73 -19.26 36.05
N GLY A 92 -41.11 -20.49 35.68
CA GLY A 92 -42.31 -21.18 36.17
C GLY A 92 -43.42 -21.35 35.12
N ASP A 93 -43.31 -20.71 33.95
CA ASP A 93 -44.23 -20.87 32.82
C ASP A 93 -43.65 -21.87 31.80
N SER A 94 -44.30 -23.02 31.64
CA SER A 94 -43.83 -24.14 30.79
C SER A 94 -43.74 -23.75 29.30
N CYS A 95 -44.45 -22.70 28.88
CA CYS A 95 -44.36 -22.14 27.54
C CYS A 95 -43.05 -21.41 27.25
N THR A 96 -42.33 -20.90 28.26
CA THR A 96 -41.09 -20.13 28.05
C THR A 96 -39.81 -20.97 28.02
N ASP A 97 -39.83 -22.16 28.63
CA ASP A 97 -38.71 -23.12 28.60
C ASP A 97 -38.79 -24.08 27.40
N SER A 98 -39.97 -24.17 26.77
CA SER A 98 -40.19 -24.99 25.59
C SER A 98 -39.72 -24.27 24.32
N ARG A 99 -38.97 -24.97 23.44
CA ARG A 99 -38.61 -24.45 22.11
C ARG A 99 -39.91 -24.11 21.36
N MET A 100 -40.06 -22.86 20.92
CA MET A 100 -41.22 -22.44 20.13
C MET A 100 -41.30 -23.36 18.89
N PRO A 101 -42.43 -24.06 18.66
CA PRO A 101 -42.52 -25.01 17.56
C PRO A 101 -42.37 -24.26 16.24
N ASP A 102 -41.54 -24.80 15.33
CA ASP A 102 -41.17 -24.16 14.06
C ASP A 102 -42.40 -23.79 13.20
N SER A 103 -43.53 -24.46 13.41
CA SER A 103 -44.83 -24.15 12.79
C SER A 103 -45.36 -22.74 13.09
N ASN A 104 -44.91 -22.11 14.19
CA ASN A 104 -45.38 -20.78 14.58
C ASN A 104 -44.46 -19.67 14.05
N ILE A 105 -43.25 -20.01 13.57
CA ILE A 105 -42.32 -19.06 12.96
C ILE A 105 -42.79 -18.65 11.56
N SER A 106 -43.48 -19.55 10.84
CA SER A 106 -44.06 -19.22 9.52
C SER A 106 -45.14 -18.14 9.56
N ILE A 107 -45.78 -17.92 10.72
CA ILE A 107 -46.84 -16.91 10.90
C ILE A 107 -46.24 -15.50 11.09
N LEU A 108 -44.99 -15.39 11.56
CA LEU A 108 -44.30 -14.11 11.77
C LEU A 108 -43.53 -13.63 10.53
N GLN A 109 -43.50 -14.43 9.46
CA GLN A 109 -42.75 -14.17 8.23
C GLN A 109 -43.64 -13.71 7.06
N GLU A 110 -44.93 -13.44 7.31
CA GLU A 110 -45.88 -12.78 6.39
C GLU A 110 -45.93 -11.27 6.58
#